data_AF-A0A952TFK3-F1
#
_entry.id   AF-A0A952TFK3-F1
#
_cell.length_a   1.000
_cell.length_b   1.000
_cell.length_c   1.000
_cell.angle_alpha   90.00
_cell.angle_beta   90.00
_cell.angle_gamma   90.00
#
_symmetry.space_group_name_H-M   'P 1'
#
loop_
_entity.id
_entity.type
_entity.pdbx_description
1 polymer ?
#
loop_
_entity_poly.entity_id
_entity_poly.type
_entity_poly.pdbx_seq_one_letter_code
_entity_poly.pdbx_strand_id
1 'polypeptide(L)'
;MLIKKGKDSRKNGKSVQRYQCKACGQQFTSASLTDNHFHKPELLQEIFLRYTSGYSVSRLSQELGICKNTALSMIEYLADKCRTYHFDLLDSGFLTTDKIHFDEMETFEHSKVYPVSVGIAYDARYKRIIDIRVAEIKIKGALKKKVIADCNGVLPVKIASRPNNSPTMLVELMKSVKKSLIPSGLLFSDDKPAYITVVATCLPPTVRFVQELSKINLKDSKDRQGLGRFRSVCAYLRTYTGTMGRRKLNTAKTMKSLSEHFYLMIARYNKYDLNEVLKHGIVQGDFYEDEWTKRKQLKQLKQLLAVITYPQFLKKQQRIQKLKATWQKKKALLAVSKTKKVA
;
A
#
# COMPACT_ATOMS: atom_id res chain seq x y z
N MET A 1 -43.19 -9.10 -11.61
CA MET A 1 -43.62 -10.22 -12.48
C MET A 1 -42.77 -10.22 -13.75
N LEU A 2 -42.25 -11.37 -14.19
CA LEU A 2 -41.33 -11.50 -15.33
C LEU A 2 -41.97 -12.27 -16.49
N ILE A 3 -41.74 -11.86 -17.73
CA ILE A 3 -42.22 -12.55 -18.95
C ILE A 3 -41.02 -13.18 -19.66
N LYS A 4 -41.11 -14.45 -20.08
CA LYS A 4 -40.12 -15.09 -20.96
C LYS A 4 -40.30 -14.55 -22.40
N LYS A 5 -39.26 -13.95 -22.97
CA LYS A 5 -39.27 -13.25 -24.28
C LYS A 5 -38.25 -13.87 -25.26
N GLY A 6 -38.37 -15.18 -25.48
CA GLY A 6 -37.48 -15.92 -26.38
C GLY A 6 -36.10 -16.24 -25.80
N LYS A 7 -35.15 -16.64 -26.65
CA LYS A 7 -33.80 -17.04 -26.25
C LYS A 7 -32.74 -16.34 -27.11
N ASP A 8 -31.61 -16.04 -26.50
CA ASP A 8 -30.41 -15.51 -27.17
C ASP A 8 -29.41 -16.61 -27.46
N SER A 9 -28.92 -16.66 -28.70
CA SER A 9 -27.84 -17.56 -29.09
C SER A 9 -26.48 -17.00 -28.66
N ARG A 10 -25.75 -17.76 -27.83
CA ARG A 10 -24.37 -17.40 -27.43
C ARG A 10 -23.36 -18.03 -28.40
N LYS A 11 -22.15 -17.46 -28.45
CA LYS A 11 -21.01 -18.00 -29.23
C LYS A 11 -20.61 -19.43 -28.85
N ASN A 12 -20.97 -19.90 -27.65
CA ASN A 12 -20.73 -21.27 -27.20
C ASN A 12 -21.87 -22.24 -27.58
N GLY A 13 -22.79 -21.84 -28.46
CA GLY A 13 -23.91 -22.65 -28.94
C GLY A 13 -25.06 -22.84 -27.93
N LYS A 14 -24.89 -22.43 -26.67
CA LYS A 14 -25.93 -22.55 -25.65
C LYS A 14 -26.89 -21.36 -25.75
N SER A 15 -28.18 -21.65 -25.81
CA SER A 15 -29.23 -20.63 -25.80
C SER A 15 -29.49 -20.14 -24.37
N VAL A 16 -29.57 -18.83 -24.17
CA VAL A 16 -29.84 -18.21 -22.85
C VAL A 16 -31.23 -17.60 -22.88
N GLN A 17 -32.04 -17.89 -21.86
CA GLN A 17 -33.39 -17.36 -21.75
C GLN A 17 -33.39 -15.83 -21.57
N ARG A 18 -34.16 -15.13 -22.40
CA ARG A 18 -34.43 -13.70 -22.24
C ARG A 18 -35.72 -13.50 -21.43
N TYR A 19 -35.70 -12.52 -20.54
CA TYR A 19 -36.78 -12.09 -19.67
C TYR A 19 -37.10 -10.62 -19.93
N GLN A 20 -38.34 -10.23 -19.69
CA GLN A 20 -38.78 -8.84 -19.70
C GLN A 20 -39.48 -8.52 -18.38
N CYS A 21 -39.07 -7.42 -17.75
CA CYS A 21 -39.75 -6.92 -16.57
C CYS A 21 -41.11 -6.31 -16.96
N LYS A 22 -42.20 -6.75 -16.31
CA LYS A 22 -43.53 -6.15 -16.57
C LYS A 22 -43.65 -4.69 -16.12
N ALA A 23 -42.87 -4.26 -15.13
CA ALA A 23 -42.98 -2.92 -14.56
C ALA A 23 -42.25 -1.86 -15.39
N CYS A 24 -41.01 -2.13 -15.81
CA CYS A 24 -40.18 -1.17 -16.55
C CYS A 24 -39.99 -1.52 -18.03
N GLY A 25 -40.48 -2.67 -18.50
CA GLY A 25 -40.35 -3.11 -19.89
C GLY A 25 -38.92 -3.50 -20.32
N GLN A 26 -37.89 -3.30 -19.48
CA GLN A 26 -36.52 -3.69 -19.80
C GLN A 26 -36.38 -5.20 -19.99
N GLN A 27 -35.55 -5.57 -20.97
CA GLN A 27 -35.19 -6.95 -21.25
C GLN A 27 -33.84 -7.28 -20.62
N PHE A 28 -33.72 -8.48 -20.06
CA PHE A 28 -32.48 -8.99 -19.49
C PHE A 28 -32.40 -10.50 -19.68
N THR A 29 -31.23 -11.09 -19.50
CA THR A 29 -31.05 -12.55 -19.58
C THR A 29 -30.73 -13.13 -18.20
N SER A 30 -30.84 -14.44 -18.00
CA SER A 30 -30.36 -15.05 -16.75
C SER A 30 -28.89 -14.74 -16.46
N ALA A 31 -28.08 -14.58 -17.50
CA ALA A 31 -26.68 -14.16 -17.39
C ALA A 31 -26.51 -12.67 -17.02
N SER A 32 -27.53 -11.84 -17.24
CA SER A 32 -27.55 -10.44 -16.77
C SER A 32 -27.78 -10.35 -15.26
N LEU A 33 -28.29 -11.43 -14.65
CA LEU A 33 -28.48 -11.54 -13.19
C LEU A 33 -27.24 -12.11 -12.48
N THR A 34 -26.31 -12.70 -13.22
CA THR A 34 -25.01 -13.15 -12.69
C THR A 34 -23.99 -12.05 -12.91
N ASP A 35 -23.23 -11.68 -11.87
CA ASP A 35 -22.15 -10.67 -11.97
C ASP A 35 -20.94 -11.25 -12.72
N ASN A 36 -21.10 -11.44 -14.03
CA ASN A 36 -20.10 -11.99 -14.95
C ASN A 36 -19.42 -10.87 -15.72
N HIS A 37 -18.78 -9.95 -14.98
CA HIS A 37 -18.10 -8.80 -15.56
C HIS A 37 -16.95 -9.20 -16.51
N PHE A 38 -16.33 -10.35 -16.26
CA PHE A 38 -15.26 -10.92 -17.07
C PHE A 38 -15.53 -12.39 -17.41
N HIS A 39 -15.02 -12.84 -18.57
CA HIS A 39 -15.05 -14.25 -18.94
C HIS A 39 -14.14 -15.13 -18.09
N LYS A 40 -13.11 -14.54 -17.46
CA LYS A 40 -12.12 -15.20 -16.62
C LYS A 40 -11.95 -14.47 -15.28
N PRO A 41 -12.98 -14.44 -14.41
CA PRO A 41 -12.93 -13.70 -13.14
C PRO A 41 -11.85 -14.23 -12.18
N GLU A 42 -11.44 -15.49 -12.31
CA GLU A 42 -10.35 -16.09 -11.55
C GLU A 42 -9.00 -15.37 -11.72
N LEU A 43 -8.80 -14.67 -12.85
CA LEU A 43 -7.56 -13.91 -13.10
C LEU A 43 -7.49 -12.61 -12.28
N LEU A 44 -8.59 -12.15 -11.68
CA LEU A 44 -8.60 -10.92 -10.88
C LEU A 44 -7.60 -10.99 -9.71
N GLN A 45 -7.49 -12.15 -9.06
CA GLN A 45 -6.55 -12.33 -7.95
C GLN A 45 -5.10 -12.27 -8.41
N GLU A 46 -4.77 -12.94 -9.53
CA GLU A 46 -3.43 -12.91 -10.12
C GLU A 46 -3.05 -11.50 -10.59
N ILE A 47 -3.98 -10.80 -11.24
CA ILE A 47 -3.78 -9.42 -11.67
C ILE A 47 -3.51 -8.52 -10.46
N PHE A 48 -4.34 -8.62 -9.42
CA PHE A 48 -4.15 -7.85 -8.19
C PHE A 48 -2.75 -8.06 -7.59
N LEU A 49 -2.36 -9.32 -7.39
CA LEU A 49 -1.08 -9.67 -6.77
C LEU A 49 0.11 -9.22 -7.61
N ARG A 50 0.11 -9.51 -8.91
CA ARG A 50 1.25 -9.21 -9.79
C ARG A 50 1.36 -7.72 -10.05
N TYR A 51 0.25 -7.03 -10.31
CA TYR A 51 0.26 -5.59 -10.58
C TYR A 51 0.75 -4.78 -9.39
N THR A 52 0.25 -5.09 -8.18
CA THR A 52 0.72 -4.49 -6.91
C THR A 52 2.13 -4.97 -6.49
N SER A 53 2.75 -5.86 -7.26
CA SER A 53 4.15 -6.28 -7.08
C SER A 53 5.09 -5.61 -8.10
N GLY A 54 4.63 -4.59 -8.83
CA GLY A 54 5.45 -3.81 -9.76
C GLY A 54 5.43 -4.31 -11.21
N TYR A 55 4.53 -5.23 -11.56
CA TYR A 55 4.40 -5.69 -12.94
C TYR A 55 3.88 -4.59 -13.86
N SER A 56 4.36 -4.59 -15.10
CA SER A 56 3.75 -3.79 -16.17
C SER A 56 2.53 -4.51 -16.73
N VAL A 57 1.58 -3.74 -17.27
CA VAL A 57 0.39 -4.28 -17.97
C VAL A 57 0.81 -5.20 -19.12
N SER A 58 1.90 -4.86 -19.83
CA SER A 58 2.43 -5.71 -20.89
C SER A 58 2.92 -7.05 -20.36
N ARG A 59 3.62 -7.07 -19.21
CA ARG A 59 4.08 -8.32 -18.59
C ARG A 59 2.93 -9.16 -18.07
N LEU A 60 1.93 -8.55 -17.44
CA LEU A 60 0.70 -9.22 -17.03
C LEU A 60 0.01 -9.91 -18.21
N SER A 61 -0.13 -9.18 -19.31
CA SER A 61 -0.79 -9.68 -20.53
C SER A 61 -0.06 -10.89 -21.12
N GLN A 62 1.27 -10.83 -21.18
CA GLN A 62 2.10 -11.93 -21.68
C GLN A 62 2.02 -13.17 -20.79
N GLU A 63 2.15 -13.01 -19.47
CA GLU A 63 2.17 -14.15 -18.55
C GLU A 63 0.79 -14.78 -18.32
N LEU A 64 -0.28 -13.99 -18.36
CA LEU A 64 -1.65 -14.47 -18.16
C LEU A 64 -2.35 -14.85 -19.47
N GLY A 65 -1.71 -14.63 -20.63
CA GLY A 65 -2.28 -14.93 -21.93
C GLY A 65 -3.56 -14.14 -22.25
N ILE A 66 -3.61 -12.88 -21.83
CA ILE A 66 -4.75 -11.97 -22.07
C ILE A 66 -4.30 -10.74 -22.86
N CYS A 67 -5.22 -10.06 -23.54
CA CYS A 67 -4.88 -8.82 -24.21
C CYS A 67 -4.70 -7.68 -23.19
N LYS A 68 -3.88 -6.68 -23.54
CA LYS A 68 -3.59 -5.52 -22.68
C LYS A 68 -4.84 -4.76 -22.27
N ASN A 69 -5.81 -4.63 -23.18
CA ASN A 69 -7.06 -3.94 -22.90
C ASN A 69 -7.88 -4.69 -21.85
N THR A 70 -7.95 -6.02 -21.93
CA THR A 70 -8.60 -6.83 -20.89
C THR A 70 -7.88 -6.69 -19.55
N ALA A 71 -6.54 -6.73 -19.53
CA ALA A 71 -5.77 -6.50 -18.30
C ALA A 71 -6.07 -5.11 -17.70
N LEU A 72 -6.14 -4.06 -18.52
CA LEU A 72 -6.50 -2.71 -18.08
C LEU A 72 -7.92 -2.66 -17.51
N SER A 73 -8.92 -3.19 -18.21
CA SER A 73 -10.31 -3.20 -17.72
C SER A 73 -10.44 -3.96 -16.40
N MET A 74 -9.70 -5.05 -16.21
CA MET A 74 -9.68 -5.80 -14.95
C MET A 74 -9.00 -5.01 -13.82
N ILE A 75 -7.93 -4.26 -14.11
CA ILE A 75 -7.29 -3.35 -13.15
C ILE A 75 -8.24 -2.22 -12.74
N GLU A 76 -8.91 -1.59 -13.71
CA GLU A 76 -9.90 -0.53 -13.45
C GLU A 76 -11.05 -1.04 -12.58
N TYR A 77 -11.59 -2.21 -12.89
CA TYR A 77 -12.63 -2.86 -12.08
C TYR A 77 -12.15 -3.14 -10.66
N LEU A 78 -10.96 -3.74 -10.50
CA LEU A 78 -10.39 -4.00 -9.17
C LEU A 78 -10.16 -2.72 -8.38
N ALA A 79 -9.70 -1.66 -9.03
CA ALA A 79 -9.44 -0.38 -8.39
C ALA A 79 -10.74 0.24 -7.87
N ASP A 80 -11.81 0.19 -8.66
CA ASP A 80 -13.14 0.66 -8.26
C ASP A 80 -13.68 -0.13 -7.06
N LYS A 81 -13.57 -1.47 -7.09
CA LYS A 81 -13.96 -2.32 -5.95
C LYS A 81 -13.15 -2.03 -4.69
N CYS A 82 -11.83 -1.95 -4.82
CA CYS A 82 -10.94 -1.62 -3.69
C CYS A 82 -11.23 -0.22 -3.13
N ARG A 83 -11.53 0.74 -4.00
CA ARG A 83 -11.88 2.10 -3.62
C ARG A 83 -13.19 2.14 -2.82
N THR A 84 -14.24 1.50 -3.32
CA THR A 84 -15.54 1.45 -2.65
C THR A 84 -15.41 0.80 -1.27
N TYR A 85 -14.83 -0.40 -1.21
CA TYR A 85 -14.60 -1.11 0.05
C TYR A 85 -13.76 -0.30 1.04
N HIS A 86 -12.72 0.39 0.56
CA HIS A 86 -11.90 1.27 1.41
C HIS A 86 -12.70 2.43 2.01
N PHE A 87 -13.58 3.08 1.23
CA PHE A 87 -14.43 4.15 1.75
C PHE A 87 -15.49 3.62 2.73
N ASP A 88 -16.04 2.43 2.52
CA ASP A 88 -16.93 1.79 3.48
C ASP A 88 -16.22 1.54 4.83
N LEU A 89 -14.94 1.15 4.81
CA LEU A 89 -14.12 1.02 6.01
C LEU A 89 -13.78 2.36 6.68
N LEU A 90 -13.57 3.42 5.89
CA LEU A 90 -13.39 4.77 6.42
C LEU A 90 -14.68 5.25 7.10
N ASP A 91 -15.84 5.03 6.48
CA ASP A 91 -17.13 5.54 6.93
C ASP A 91 -17.71 4.75 8.11
N SER A 92 -17.42 3.44 8.19
CA SER A 92 -17.74 2.61 9.35
C SER A 92 -16.87 2.90 10.58
N GLY A 93 -15.81 3.71 10.45
CA GLY A 93 -14.88 4.01 11.54
C GLY A 93 -13.86 2.90 11.80
N PHE A 94 -13.79 1.86 10.96
CA PHE A 94 -12.82 0.78 11.10
C PHE A 94 -11.36 1.27 11.03
N LEU A 95 -11.11 2.33 10.27
CA LEU A 95 -9.79 2.95 10.15
C LEU A 95 -9.50 4.01 11.23
N THR A 96 -10.32 4.08 12.28
CA THR A 96 -10.13 5.03 13.39
C THR A 96 -8.79 4.79 14.11
N THR A 97 -8.05 5.86 14.40
CA THR A 97 -6.75 5.85 15.06
C THR A 97 -6.50 7.14 15.85
N ASP A 98 -5.54 7.09 16.76
CA ASP A 98 -5.08 8.23 17.55
C ASP A 98 -3.86 8.92 16.95
N LYS A 99 -3.21 8.32 15.93
CA LYS A 99 -1.95 8.83 15.40
C LYS A 99 -1.82 8.66 13.89
N ILE A 100 -1.83 9.79 13.18
CA ILE A 100 -1.66 9.84 11.72
C ILE A 100 -0.41 10.64 11.35
N HIS A 101 0.33 10.15 10.38
CA HIS A 101 1.38 10.88 9.69
C HIS A 101 0.89 11.20 8.28
N PHE A 102 1.11 12.41 7.79
CA PHE A 102 0.83 12.75 6.41
C PHE A 102 1.93 13.60 5.79
N ASP A 103 2.11 13.43 4.48
CA ASP A 103 3.01 14.25 3.68
C ASP A 103 2.69 14.07 2.19
N GLU A 104 3.33 14.86 1.34
CA GLU A 104 3.29 14.74 -0.10
C GLU A 104 4.59 14.14 -0.65
N MET A 105 4.48 13.31 -1.67
CA MET A 105 5.61 12.92 -2.51
C MET A 105 5.40 13.41 -3.95
N GLU A 106 6.48 13.74 -4.63
CA GLU A 106 6.42 14.11 -6.04
C GLU A 106 6.73 12.92 -6.96
N THR A 107 5.91 12.80 -8.00
CA THR A 107 6.09 11.89 -9.15
C THR A 107 5.78 12.65 -10.43
N PHE A 108 5.60 11.94 -11.56
CA PHE A 108 5.32 12.57 -12.84
C PHE A 108 4.46 11.71 -13.75
N GLU A 109 3.65 12.38 -14.56
CA GLU A 109 2.82 11.80 -15.60
C GLU A 109 3.61 11.77 -16.91
N HIS A 110 3.90 10.59 -17.46
CA HIS A 110 4.76 10.38 -18.64
C HIS A 110 6.21 10.90 -18.55
N SER A 111 6.44 12.18 -18.27
CA SER A 111 7.74 12.86 -18.22
C SER A 111 7.81 13.83 -17.04
N LYS A 112 9.02 14.12 -16.55
CA LYS A 112 9.28 15.03 -15.41
C LYS A 112 8.71 16.44 -15.61
N VAL A 113 8.43 16.84 -16.85
CA VAL A 113 7.83 18.14 -17.17
C VAL A 113 6.35 18.22 -16.82
N TYR A 114 5.71 17.08 -16.54
CA TYR A 114 4.34 16.97 -16.04
C TYR A 114 4.37 16.40 -14.61
N PRO A 115 4.84 17.19 -13.63
CA PRO A 115 4.92 16.73 -12.25
C PRO A 115 3.52 16.53 -11.65
N VAL A 116 3.47 15.61 -10.70
CA VAL A 116 2.26 15.19 -9.98
C VAL A 116 2.62 15.10 -8.49
N SER A 117 1.82 15.73 -7.64
CA SER A 117 1.89 15.55 -6.19
C SER A 117 1.04 14.34 -5.78
N VAL A 118 1.54 13.56 -4.84
CA VAL A 118 0.84 12.43 -4.24
C VAL A 118 0.80 12.65 -2.73
N GLY A 119 -0.35 13.06 -2.21
CA GLY A 119 -0.60 13.19 -0.77
C GLY A 119 -0.92 11.84 -0.16
N ILE A 120 -0.30 11.52 0.98
CA ILE A 120 -0.44 10.23 1.66
C ILE A 120 -0.75 10.50 3.13
N ALA A 121 -1.78 9.85 3.64
CA ALA A 121 -2.07 9.76 5.07
C ALA A 121 -1.87 8.33 5.56
N TYR A 122 -1.14 8.17 6.65
CA TYR A 122 -0.74 6.88 7.18
C TYR A 122 -0.98 6.81 8.69
N ASP A 123 -1.64 5.76 9.12
CA ASP A 123 -1.83 5.44 10.52
C ASP A 123 -0.56 4.79 11.09
N ALA A 124 0.10 5.50 12.01
CA ALA A 124 1.36 5.05 12.59
C ALA A 124 1.18 3.98 13.66
N ARG A 125 -0.02 3.87 14.25
CA ARG A 125 -0.36 2.93 15.32
C ARG A 125 -0.63 1.54 14.76
N TYR A 126 -1.64 1.41 13.89
CA TYR A 126 -2.00 0.11 13.31
C TYR A 126 -1.26 -0.19 12.00
N LYS A 127 -0.45 0.75 11.51
CA LYS A 127 0.40 0.62 10.32
C LYS A 127 -0.40 0.41 9.05
N ARG A 128 -1.43 1.23 8.85
CA ARG A 128 -2.34 1.16 7.69
C ARG A 128 -2.28 2.46 6.92
N ILE A 129 -2.50 2.41 5.62
CA ILE A 129 -2.68 3.61 4.80
C ILE A 129 -4.12 4.07 4.98
N ILE A 130 -4.28 5.33 5.37
CA ILE A 130 -5.60 5.97 5.57
C ILE A 130 -6.15 6.44 4.23
N ASP A 131 -5.34 7.11 3.41
CA ASP A 131 -5.75 7.56 2.09
C ASP A 131 -4.51 7.95 1.26
N ILE A 132 -4.63 7.87 -0.07
CA ILE A 132 -3.65 8.37 -1.03
C ILE A 132 -4.39 9.16 -2.11
N ARG A 133 -3.97 10.40 -2.34
CA ARG A 133 -4.57 11.28 -3.35
C ARG A 133 -3.51 11.82 -4.29
N VAL A 134 -3.92 12.13 -5.51
CA VAL A 134 -3.04 12.52 -6.61
C VAL A 134 -3.50 13.87 -7.15
N ALA A 135 -2.57 14.77 -7.44
CA ALA A 135 -2.87 16.09 -8.00
C ALA A 135 -1.83 16.55 -9.02
N GLU A 136 -2.30 17.23 -10.06
CA GLU A 136 -1.42 17.96 -10.95
C GLU A 136 -0.77 19.14 -10.23
N ILE A 137 0.53 19.33 -10.49
CA ILE A 137 1.27 20.50 -10.02
C ILE A 137 2.03 21.14 -11.18
N LYS A 138 2.42 22.40 -10.99
CA LYS A 138 3.25 23.14 -11.94
C LYS A 138 4.71 22.69 -11.88
N ILE A 139 5.38 22.73 -13.02
CA ILE A 139 6.83 22.58 -13.09
C ILE A 139 7.54 23.70 -12.33
N LYS A 140 8.56 23.36 -11.55
CA LYS A 140 9.29 24.30 -10.68
C LYS A 140 10.80 24.09 -10.75
N GLY A 141 11.55 25.06 -10.22
CA GLY A 141 13.00 24.97 -10.01
C GLY A 141 13.82 24.89 -11.30
N ALA A 142 14.98 24.23 -11.21
CA ALA A 142 15.96 24.13 -12.29
C ALA A 142 15.38 23.46 -13.56
N LEU A 143 14.46 22.50 -13.41
CA LEU A 143 13.86 21.83 -14.55
C LEU A 143 12.99 22.80 -15.38
N LYS A 144 12.23 23.70 -14.74
CA LYS A 144 11.48 24.74 -15.45
C LYS A 144 12.41 25.62 -16.28
N LYS A 145 13.52 26.08 -15.69
CA LYS A 145 14.53 26.91 -16.37
C LYS A 145 15.12 26.19 -17.59
N LYS A 146 15.45 24.90 -17.42
CA LYS A 146 15.95 24.06 -18.51
C LYS A 146 14.94 23.94 -19.65
N VAL A 147 13.67 23.62 -19.36
CA VAL A 147 12.65 23.48 -20.41
C VAL A 147 12.45 24.79 -21.16
N ILE A 148 12.47 25.94 -20.47
CA ILE A 148 12.39 27.26 -21.10
C ILE A 148 13.57 27.48 -22.05
N ALA A 149 14.79 27.15 -21.62
CA ALA A 149 15.98 27.25 -22.47
C ALA A 149 15.89 26.33 -23.70
N ASP A 150 15.43 25.09 -23.52
CA ASP A 150 15.28 24.10 -24.60
C ASP A 150 14.13 24.46 -25.57
N CYS A 151 13.21 25.36 -25.21
CA CYS A 151 12.00 25.72 -25.96
C CYS A 151 11.99 27.20 -26.38
N ASN A 152 13.13 27.73 -26.85
CA ASN A 152 13.26 29.10 -27.39
C ASN A 152 12.79 30.20 -26.41
N GLY A 153 13.03 30.02 -25.11
CA GLY A 153 12.70 31.02 -24.10
C GLY A 153 11.24 31.01 -23.64
N VAL A 154 10.40 30.10 -24.13
CA VAL A 154 8.98 30.02 -23.75
C VAL A 154 8.62 28.61 -23.28
N LEU A 155 7.80 28.52 -22.24
CA LEU A 155 7.28 27.24 -21.77
C LEU A 155 6.15 26.80 -22.71
N PRO A 156 6.16 25.55 -23.23
CA PRO A 156 5.09 25.06 -24.09
C PRO A 156 3.71 25.25 -23.45
N VAL A 157 2.70 25.65 -24.23
CA VAL A 157 1.36 26.02 -23.75
C VAL A 157 0.78 24.95 -22.81
N LYS A 158 0.88 23.68 -23.20
CA LYS A 158 0.40 22.53 -22.39
C LYS A 158 1.06 22.42 -21.01
N ILE A 159 2.32 22.84 -20.86
CA ILE A 159 3.03 22.80 -19.58
C ILE A 159 2.74 24.08 -18.78
N ALA A 160 2.66 25.23 -19.47
CA ALA A 160 2.37 26.53 -18.86
C ALA A 160 0.96 26.62 -18.28
N SER A 161 -0.03 26.03 -18.95
CA SER A 161 -1.44 26.08 -18.56
C SER A 161 -1.81 25.10 -17.43
N ARG A 162 -0.88 24.26 -16.95
CA ARG A 162 -1.20 23.28 -15.89
C ARG A 162 -1.62 23.97 -14.59
N PRO A 163 -2.73 23.55 -13.96
CA PRO A 163 -3.13 24.06 -12.67
C PRO A 163 -2.23 23.52 -11.54
N ASN A 164 -2.31 24.16 -10.37
CA ASN A 164 -1.72 23.62 -9.15
C ASN A 164 -2.86 23.14 -8.23
N ASN A 165 -3.17 21.85 -8.32
CA ASN A 165 -4.29 21.24 -7.60
C ASN A 165 -3.88 20.59 -6.26
N SER A 166 -2.60 20.72 -5.87
CA SER A 166 -2.08 20.20 -4.59
C SER A 166 -2.87 20.72 -3.36
N PRO A 167 -3.22 22.02 -3.24
CA PRO A 167 -4.02 22.51 -2.11
C PRO A 167 -5.40 21.83 -2.00
N THR A 168 -6.13 21.73 -3.11
CA THR A 168 -7.44 21.06 -3.15
C THR A 168 -7.32 19.59 -2.78
N MET A 169 -6.30 18.91 -3.28
CA MET A 169 -6.03 17.52 -2.96
C MET A 169 -5.73 17.30 -1.48
N LEU A 170 -4.97 18.20 -0.85
CA LEU A 170 -4.71 18.14 0.59
C LEU A 170 -6.00 18.31 1.41
N VAL A 171 -6.90 19.20 1.00
CA VAL A 171 -8.21 19.36 1.65
C VAL A 171 -9.02 18.06 1.56
N GLU A 172 -9.05 17.41 0.39
CA GLU A 172 -9.72 16.10 0.24
C GLU A 172 -9.06 15.00 1.07
N LEU A 173 -7.73 14.96 1.13
CA LEU A 173 -6.98 14.03 1.98
C LEU A 173 -7.35 14.25 3.47
N MET A 174 -7.45 15.52 3.90
CA MET A 174 -7.83 15.86 5.27
C MET A 174 -9.25 15.44 5.62
N LYS A 175 -10.17 15.30 4.66
CA LYS A 175 -11.50 14.72 4.94
C LYS A 175 -11.39 13.26 5.40
N SER A 176 -10.54 12.46 4.77
CA SER A 176 -10.29 11.08 5.18
C SER A 176 -9.54 11.01 6.51
N VAL A 177 -8.59 11.93 6.73
CA VAL A 177 -7.91 12.08 8.04
C VAL A 177 -8.91 12.43 9.12
N LYS A 178 -9.85 13.35 8.88
CA LYS A 178 -10.89 13.74 9.85
C LYS A 178 -11.81 12.59 10.24
N LYS A 179 -12.16 11.72 9.27
CA LYS A 179 -12.96 10.51 9.53
C LYS A 179 -12.20 9.48 10.38
N SER A 180 -10.88 9.42 10.22
CA SER A 180 -10.04 8.39 10.86
C SER A 180 -9.38 8.86 12.16
N LEU A 181 -9.14 10.15 12.36
CA LEU A 181 -8.44 10.66 13.54
C LEU A 181 -9.43 10.98 14.65
N ILE A 182 -9.22 10.41 15.83
CA ILE A 182 -10.01 10.78 17.01
C ILE A 182 -9.82 12.28 17.34
N PRO A 183 -10.80 12.95 17.98
CA PRO A 183 -10.72 14.39 18.24
C PRO A 183 -9.48 14.85 19.04
N SER A 184 -8.99 14.02 19.96
CA SER A 184 -7.77 14.26 20.75
C SER A 184 -6.51 13.61 20.14
N GLY A 185 -6.58 13.26 18.85
CA GLY A 185 -5.54 12.54 18.13
C GLY A 185 -4.34 13.43 17.80
N LEU A 186 -3.28 12.76 17.37
CA LEU A 186 -1.99 13.37 17.06
C LEU A 186 -1.70 13.24 15.57
N LEU A 187 -1.51 14.38 14.91
CA LEU A 187 -1.18 14.49 13.50
C LEU A 187 0.27 14.95 13.34
N PHE A 188 1.05 14.21 12.55
CA PHE A 188 2.43 14.56 12.19
C PHE A 188 2.56 14.87 10.71
N SER A 189 3.40 15.85 10.37
CA SER A 189 3.81 16.12 8.99
C SER A 189 5.26 16.58 8.89
N ASP A 190 5.75 16.75 7.67
CA ASP A 190 6.96 17.51 7.39
C ASP A 190 6.75 19.02 7.67
N ASP A 191 7.85 19.76 7.73
CA ASP A 191 7.91 21.21 7.96
C ASP A 191 7.59 22.01 6.69
N LYS A 192 6.36 21.84 6.18
CA LYS A 192 5.81 22.65 5.10
C LYS A 192 4.84 23.69 5.68
N PRO A 193 5.10 25.00 5.52
CA PRO A 193 4.25 26.05 6.10
C PRO A 193 2.77 25.96 5.70
N ALA A 194 2.50 25.56 4.45
CA ALA A 194 1.13 25.42 3.95
C ALA A 194 0.29 24.39 4.72
N TYR A 195 0.92 23.41 5.38
CA TYR A 195 0.19 22.39 6.15
C TYR A 195 -0.49 22.98 7.38
N ILE A 196 0.07 24.03 7.99
CA ILE A 196 -0.53 24.71 9.16
C ILE A 196 -1.93 25.22 8.80
N THR A 197 -2.04 25.95 7.68
CA THR A 197 -3.32 26.51 7.21
C THR A 197 -4.31 25.40 6.86
N VAL A 198 -3.86 24.36 6.16
CA VAL A 198 -4.74 23.24 5.76
C VAL A 198 -5.29 22.50 6.97
N VAL A 199 -4.43 22.19 7.95
CA VAL A 199 -4.82 21.48 9.18
C VAL A 199 -5.81 22.32 9.99
N ALA A 200 -5.50 23.60 10.21
CA ALA A 200 -6.38 24.52 10.94
C ALA A 200 -7.75 24.69 10.28
N THR A 201 -7.82 24.61 8.95
CA THR A 201 -9.08 24.73 8.20
C THR A 201 -9.92 23.46 8.26
N CYS A 202 -9.29 22.28 8.24
CA CYS A 202 -9.99 21.01 8.05
C CYS A 202 -10.28 20.25 9.35
N LEU A 203 -9.44 20.40 10.37
CA LEU A 203 -9.47 19.59 11.59
C LEU A 203 -9.84 20.43 12.81
N PRO A 204 -10.48 19.83 13.82
CA PRO A 204 -10.84 20.55 15.03
C PRO A 204 -9.59 20.96 15.82
N PRO A 205 -9.65 22.07 16.59
CA PRO A 205 -8.50 22.58 17.36
C PRO A 205 -8.03 21.63 18.47
N THR A 206 -8.83 20.61 18.81
CA THR A 206 -8.48 19.57 19.76
C THR A 206 -7.43 18.60 19.23
N VAL A 207 -7.25 18.52 17.90
CA VAL A 207 -6.21 17.68 17.30
C VAL A 207 -4.86 18.33 17.53
N ARG A 208 -3.93 17.55 18.10
CA ARG A 208 -2.55 17.99 18.29
C ARG A 208 -1.79 17.83 16.98
N PHE A 209 -1.38 18.95 16.39
CA PHE A 209 -0.56 18.95 15.18
C PHE A 209 0.92 19.22 15.49
N VAL A 210 1.81 18.40 14.92
CA VAL A 210 3.26 18.48 15.13
C VAL A 210 3.98 18.37 13.78
N GLN A 211 4.90 19.31 13.52
CA GLN A 211 5.76 19.25 12.33
C GLN A 211 7.16 18.79 12.71
N GLU A 212 7.72 17.85 11.95
CA GLU A 212 9.11 17.40 12.09
C GLU A 212 10.01 18.28 11.21
N LEU A 213 11.02 18.91 11.80
CA LEU A 213 11.97 19.74 11.04
C LEU A 213 12.77 18.88 10.07
N SER A 214 12.95 19.38 8.85
CA SER A 214 13.61 18.67 7.76
C SER A 214 15.13 18.49 7.93
N LYS A 215 15.77 19.22 8.85
CA LYS A 215 17.20 19.12 9.17
C LYS A 215 17.47 18.08 10.27
N ILE A 216 17.64 16.82 9.87
CA ILE A 216 18.22 15.81 10.76
C ILE A 216 19.75 15.98 10.72
N ASN A 217 20.35 16.42 11.83
CA ASN A 217 21.81 16.33 12.00
C ASN A 217 22.19 14.85 12.18
N LEU A 218 22.50 14.19 11.05
CA LEU A 218 22.90 12.78 10.96
C LEU A 218 24.11 12.39 11.85
N LYS A 219 24.84 13.38 12.39
CA LYS A 219 26.07 13.16 13.17
C LYS A 219 25.81 12.60 14.57
N ASP A 220 24.64 12.83 15.17
CA ASP A 220 24.31 12.39 16.54
C ASP A 220 23.05 11.53 16.63
N SER A 221 22.40 11.20 15.51
CA SER A 221 21.07 10.61 15.54
C SER A 221 21.09 9.10 15.82
N LYS A 222 21.02 8.73 17.11
CA LYS A 222 20.27 7.55 17.56
C LYS A 222 18.74 7.73 17.39
N ASP A 223 18.30 8.77 16.68
CA ASP A 223 16.90 9.16 16.61
C ASP A 223 16.01 8.10 15.95
N ARG A 224 14.99 7.72 16.72
CA ARG A 224 13.73 7.21 16.22
C ARG A 224 13.05 8.32 15.40
N GLN A 225 13.39 8.46 14.12
CA GLN A 225 12.70 9.41 13.22
C GLN A 225 11.18 9.27 13.37
N GLY A 226 10.50 10.38 13.67
CA GLY A 226 9.05 10.41 13.87
C GLY A 226 8.33 9.88 12.62
N LEU A 227 8.76 10.37 11.45
CA LEU A 227 8.26 9.96 10.14
C LEU A 227 8.98 8.74 9.53
N GLY A 228 9.90 8.07 10.22
CA GLY A 228 10.71 6.98 9.61
C GLY A 228 9.87 5.85 9.00
N ARG A 229 8.76 5.47 9.64
CA ARG A 229 7.82 4.50 9.06
C ARG A 229 7.05 5.04 7.88
N PHE A 230 6.61 6.29 7.93
CA PHE A 230 5.94 6.95 6.81
C PHE A 230 6.85 6.97 5.57
N ARG A 231 8.12 7.35 5.74
CA ARG A 231 9.14 7.30 4.68
C ARG A 231 9.33 5.88 4.12
N SER A 232 9.23 4.85 4.96
CA SER A 232 9.28 3.45 4.52
C SER A 232 8.06 3.08 3.65
N VAL A 233 6.87 3.57 3.97
CA VAL A 233 5.67 3.42 3.14
C VAL A 233 5.86 4.13 1.80
N CYS A 234 6.40 5.35 1.82
CA CYS A 234 6.71 6.09 0.60
C CYS A 234 7.72 5.33 -0.30
N ALA A 235 8.71 4.67 0.29
CA ALA A 235 9.65 3.81 -0.44
C ALA A 235 8.95 2.56 -0.99
N TYR A 236 8.10 1.91 -0.19
CA TYR A 236 7.27 0.77 -0.62
C TYR A 236 6.43 1.14 -1.86
N LEU A 237 5.70 2.25 -1.80
CA LEU A 237 4.88 2.71 -2.92
C LEU A 237 5.73 2.96 -4.17
N ARG A 238 6.90 3.59 -4.07
CA ARG A 238 7.79 3.81 -5.24
C ARG A 238 8.31 2.53 -5.87
N THR A 239 8.59 1.50 -5.06
CA THR A 239 9.13 0.22 -5.52
C THR A 239 8.06 -0.60 -6.24
N TYR A 240 6.87 -0.69 -5.64
CA TYR A 240 5.84 -1.62 -6.10
C TYR A 240 4.80 -0.99 -7.03
N THR A 241 4.67 0.33 -7.04
CA THR A 241 3.82 1.03 -8.01
C THR A 241 4.59 1.17 -9.32
N GLY A 242 4.44 0.18 -10.21
CA GLY A 242 5.16 0.15 -11.50
C GLY A 242 5.02 1.44 -12.31
N THR A 243 3.89 2.15 -12.22
CA THR A 243 3.65 3.44 -12.90
C THR A 243 4.56 4.57 -12.38
N MET A 244 5.04 4.51 -11.14
CA MET A 244 6.04 5.44 -10.60
C MET A 244 7.46 5.14 -11.08
N GLY A 245 7.72 3.91 -11.53
CA GLY A 245 9.01 3.48 -12.08
C GLY A 245 9.44 4.31 -13.28
N ARG A 246 10.74 4.62 -13.38
CA ARG A 246 11.34 5.45 -14.44
C ARG A 246 11.55 4.68 -15.75
N ARG A 247 10.54 3.96 -16.24
CA ARG A 247 10.62 3.17 -17.48
C ARG A 247 9.63 3.71 -18.52
N LYS A 248 10.13 4.02 -19.72
CA LYS A 248 9.32 4.50 -20.87
C LYS A 248 8.24 3.48 -21.29
N LEU A 249 8.40 2.21 -20.92
CA LEU A 249 7.54 1.08 -21.33
C LEU A 249 6.34 0.81 -20.40
N ASN A 250 6.13 1.61 -19.35
CA ASN A 250 4.94 1.49 -18.52
C ASN A 250 3.83 2.37 -19.11
N THR A 251 3.03 1.77 -19.99
CA THR A 251 2.05 2.42 -20.89
C THR A 251 0.85 3.10 -20.20
N ALA A 252 0.71 2.98 -18.88
CA ALA A 252 -0.44 3.52 -18.12
C ALA A 252 -0.02 4.64 -17.14
N LYS A 253 0.80 5.60 -17.59
CA LYS A 253 1.19 6.76 -16.78
C LYS A 253 0.23 7.93 -16.96
N THR A 254 -1.06 7.72 -16.74
CA THR A 254 -2.03 8.82 -16.57
C THR A 254 -2.30 9.05 -15.09
N MET A 255 -2.77 10.23 -14.70
CA MET A 255 -3.19 10.46 -13.31
C MET A 255 -4.30 9.50 -12.85
N LYS A 256 -5.29 9.22 -13.72
CA LYS A 256 -6.37 8.28 -13.43
C LYS A 256 -5.81 6.90 -13.07
N SER A 257 -4.94 6.36 -13.92
CA SER A 257 -4.35 5.05 -13.70
C SER A 257 -3.44 5.02 -12.47
N LEU A 258 -2.75 6.13 -12.17
CA LEU A 258 -1.97 6.25 -10.94
C LEU A 258 -2.87 6.22 -9.69
N SER A 259 -4.00 6.93 -9.71
CA SER A 259 -5.00 6.91 -8.63
C SER A 259 -5.59 5.51 -8.43
N GLU A 260 -5.98 4.85 -9.52
CA GLU A 260 -6.49 3.47 -9.52
C GLU A 260 -5.48 2.49 -8.91
N HIS A 261 -4.21 2.58 -9.34
CA HIS A 261 -3.14 1.77 -8.78
C HIS A 261 -2.99 2.03 -7.28
N PHE A 262 -3.09 3.27 -6.81
CA PHE A 262 -3.00 3.54 -5.38
C PHE A 262 -4.11 2.91 -4.56
N TYR A 263 -5.35 2.80 -5.05
CA TYR A 263 -6.38 2.05 -4.32
C TYR A 263 -6.08 0.55 -4.23
N LEU A 264 -5.50 -0.04 -5.28
CA LEU A 264 -4.99 -1.41 -5.21
C LEU A 264 -3.84 -1.53 -4.19
N MET A 265 -2.94 -0.55 -4.15
CA MET A 265 -1.84 -0.51 -3.19
C MET A 265 -2.34 -0.32 -1.75
N ILE A 266 -3.38 0.48 -1.53
CA ILE A 266 -4.05 0.61 -0.23
C ILE A 266 -4.60 -0.74 0.19
N ALA A 267 -5.37 -1.41 -0.67
CA ALA A 267 -5.93 -2.72 -0.36
C ALA A 267 -4.83 -3.77 -0.08
N ARG A 268 -3.76 -3.77 -0.88
CA ARG A 268 -2.63 -4.69 -0.71
C ARG A 268 -1.86 -4.41 0.57
N TYR A 269 -1.54 -3.15 0.83
CA TYR A 269 -0.79 -2.74 1.99
C TYR A 269 -1.61 -2.92 3.27
N ASN A 270 -2.91 -2.62 3.23
CA ASN A 270 -3.88 -2.83 4.31
C ASN A 270 -4.42 -4.28 4.36
N LYS A 271 -3.89 -5.20 3.56
CA LYS A 271 -4.23 -6.63 3.59
C LYS A 271 -5.75 -6.89 3.57
N TYR A 272 -6.49 -6.12 2.78
CA TYR A 272 -7.92 -6.38 2.58
C TYR A 272 -8.11 -7.78 1.98
N ASP A 273 -9.13 -8.49 2.44
CA ASP A 273 -9.52 -9.75 1.83
C ASP A 273 -10.15 -9.44 0.47
N LEU A 274 -9.49 -9.91 -0.60
CA LEU A 274 -9.97 -9.67 -1.96
C LEU A 274 -11.33 -10.33 -2.20
N ASN A 275 -11.67 -11.41 -1.50
CA ASN A 275 -13.00 -12.00 -1.58
C ASN A 275 -14.07 -11.07 -1.02
N GLU A 276 -13.80 -10.37 0.07
CA GLU A 276 -14.71 -9.37 0.64
C GLU A 276 -14.83 -8.16 -0.28
N VAL A 277 -13.70 -7.67 -0.80
CA VAL A 277 -13.64 -6.56 -1.77
C VAL A 277 -14.47 -6.86 -3.02
N LEU A 278 -14.42 -8.11 -3.52
CA LEU A 278 -15.16 -8.51 -4.71
C LEU A 278 -16.64 -8.79 -4.43
N LYS A 279 -17.01 -9.23 -3.22
CA LYS A 279 -18.38 -9.63 -2.85
C LYS A 279 -19.26 -8.51 -2.27
N HIS A 280 -18.76 -7.29 -2.12
CA HIS A 280 -19.52 -6.13 -1.65
C HIS A 280 -20.32 -6.39 -0.37
N GLY A 281 -19.61 -6.62 0.75
CA GLY A 281 -20.19 -6.41 2.08
C GLY A 281 -20.49 -7.66 2.89
N ILE A 282 -19.51 -8.07 3.69
CA ILE A 282 -19.56 -8.17 5.15
C ILE A 282 -18.09 -8.12 5.57
N VAL A 283 -17.69 -7.09 6.31
CA VAL A 283 -16.34 -7.01 6.90
C VAL A 283 -16.30 -8.06 8.02
N GLN A 284 -15.59 -9.18 7.84
CA GLN A 284 -15.60 -10.26 8.84
C GLN A 284 -14.76 -9.96 10.09
N GLY A 285 -14.05 -8.82 10.14
CA GLY A 285 -13.31 -8.36 11.31
C GLY A 285 -12.03 -7.63 10.94
N ASP A 286 -11.36 -7.01 11.92
CA ASP A 286 -10.08 -6.33 11.68
C ASP A 286 -8.92 -7.32 11.60
N PHE A 287 -8.56 -7.69 10.37
CA PHE A 287 -7.38 -8.52 10.10
C PHE A 287 -6.14 -8.02 10.86
N TYR A 288 -5.97 -6.70 11.03
CA TYR A 288 -4.83 -6.14 11.74
C TYR A 288 -4.93 -6.26 13.25
N GLU A 289 -6.09 -6.07 13.85
CA GLU A 289 -6.23 -6.34 15.28
C GLU A 289 -5.98 -7.81 15.56
N ASP A 290 -6.52 -8.71 14.74
CA ASP A 290 -6.31 -10.14 14.87
C ASP A 290 -4.84 -10.53 14.68
N GLU A 291 -4.20 -10.07 13.61
CA GLU A 291 -2.80 -10.40 13.32
C GLU A 291 -1.86 -9.74 14.33
N TRP A 292 -2.15 -8.52 14.79
CA TRP A 292 -1.35 -7.84 15.80
C TRP A 292 -1.50 -8.50 17.17
N THR A 293 -2.72 -8.89 17.55
CA THR A 293 -3.00 -9.64 18.78
C THR A 293 -2.28 -10.99 18.74
N LYS A 294 -2.38 -11.73 17.63
CA LYS A 294 -1.61 -12.97 17.40
C LYS A 294 -0.10 -12.74 17.49
N ARG A 295 0.43 -11.66 16.88
CA ARG A 295 1.87 -11.33 16.94
C ARG A 295 2.30 -10.93 18.35
N LYS A 296 1.47 -10.20 19.10
CA LYS A 296 1.73 -9.81 20.49
C LYS A 296 1.75 -11.04 21.39
N GLN A 297 0.75 -11.92 21.24
CA GLN A 297 0.70 -13.21 21.91
C GLN A 297 1.93 -14.07 21.56
N LEU A 298 2.28 -14.20 20.27
CA LEU A 298 3.49 -14.91 19.83
C LEU A 298 4.77 -14.30 20.41
N LYS A 299 4.85 -12.98 20.53
CA LYS A 299 6.01 -12.30 21.13
C LYS A 299 6.10 -12.59 22.64
N GLN A 300 4.98 -12.53 23.35
CA GLN A 300 4.90 -12.91 24.77
C GLN A 300 5.28 -14.38 24.95
N LEU A 301 4.77 -15.26 24.09
CA LEU A 301 5.04 -16.70 24.11
C LEU A 301 6.52 -17.00 23.80
N LYS A 302 7.14 -16.26 22.86
CA LYS A 302 8.59 -16.32 22.63
C LYS A 302 9.41 -15.85 23.83
N GLN A 303 8.97 -14.79 24.52
CA GLN A 303 9.63 -14.33 25.74
C GLN A 303 9.54 -15.38 26.85
N LEU A 304 8.37 -15.98 27.05
CA LEU A 304 8.17 -17.08 28.00
C LEU A 304 9.02 -18.31 27.65
N LEU A 305 9.03 -18.72 26.38
CA LEU A 305 9.89 -19.81 25.90
C LEU A 305 11.38 -19.52 26.11
N ALA A 306 11.82 -18.27 25.92
CA ALA A 306 13.20 -17.90 26.20
C ALA A 306 13.55 -18.05 27.69
N VAL A 307 12.64 -17.67 28.60
CA VAL A 307 12.80 -17.87 30.05
C VAL A 307 12.89 -19.36 30.41
N ILE A 308 12.11 -20.22 29.74
CA ILE A 308 12.09 -21.66 30.00
C ILE A 308 13.33 -22.37 29.41
N THR A 309 13.75 -22.00 28.21
CA THR A 309 14.82 -22.69 27.47
C THR A 309 16.23 -22.22 27.85
N TYR A 310 16.38 -20.99 28.33
CA TYR A 310 17.68 -20.43 28.71
C TYR A 310 18.39 -21.19 29.85
N PRO A 311 17.72 -21.62 30.93
CA PRO A 311 18.32 -22.50 31.95
C PRO A 311 18.78 -23.85 31.40
N GLN A 312 18.04 -24.43 30.45
CA GLN A 312 18.41 -25.69 29.81
C GLN A 312 19.66 -25.53 28.93
N PHE A 313 19.75 -24.42 28.19
CA PHE A 313 20.92 -24.04 27.42
C PHE A 313 22.16 -23.85 28.32
N LEU A 314 22.02 -23.15 29.46
CA LEU A 314 23.09 -22.98 30.45
C LEU A 314 23.59 -24.32 31.01
N LYS A 315 22.68 -25.24 31.38
CA LYS A 315 23.06 -26.59 31.83
C LYS A 315 23.85 -27.36 30.77
N LYS A 316 23.47 -27.24 29.49
CA LYS A 316 24.19 -27.86 28.37
C LYS A 316 25.59 -27.25 28.19
N GLN A 317 25.72 -25.93 28.28
CA GLN A 317 27.02 -25.25 28.21
C GLN A 317 27.95 -25.66 29.35
N GLN A 318 27.44 -25.73 30.58
CA GLN A 318 28.21 -26.21 31.73
C GLN A 318 28.69 -27.65 31.54
N ARG A 319 27.86 -28.54 30.98
CA ARG A 319 28.25 -29.91 30.66
C ARG A 319 29.37 -29.97 29.62
N ILE A 320 29.28 -29.15 28.57
CA ILE A 320 30.34 -29.04 27.54
C ILE A 320 31.65 -28.54 28.16
N GLN A 321 31.61 -27.52 29.01
CA GLN A 321 32.80 -27.01 29.69
C GLN A 321 33.44 -28.07 30.60
N LYS A 322 32.63 -28.83 31.38
CA LYS A 322 33.13 -29.96 32.18
C LYS A 322 33.81 -31.01 31.32
N LEU A 323 33.23 -31.36 30.18
CA LEU A 323 33.83 -32.33 29.24
C LEU A 323 35.16 -31.80 28.66
N LYS A 324 35.23 -30.53 28.26
CA LYS A 324 36.47 -29.89 27.79
C LYS A 324 37.57 -29.91 28.85
N ALA A 325 37.24 -29.56 30.09
CA ALA A 325 38.19 -29.58 31.21
C ALA A 325 38.70 -31.02 31.47
N THR A 326 37.80 -32.01 31.41
CA THR A 326 38.16 -33.43 31.56
C THR A 326 39.10 -33.89 30.44
N TRP A 327 38.83 -33.46 29.21
CA TRP A 327 39.66 -33.79 28.05
C TRP A 327 41.05 -33.15 28.12
N GLN A 328 41.13 -31.88 28.54
CA GLN A 328 42.41 -31.21 28.78
C GLN A 328 43.24 -31.89 29.87
N LYS A 329 42.62 -32.29 31.00
CA LYS A 329 43.30 -33.08 32.05
C LYS A 329 43.85 -34.40 31.50
N LYS A 330 43.05 -35.15 30.73
CA LYS A 330 43.53 -36.39 30.07
C LYS A 330 44.71 -36.13 29.14
N LYS A 331 44.65 -35.05 28.34
CA LYS A 331 45.74 -34.66 27.44
C LYS A 331 47.04 -34.32 28.19
N ALA A 332 46.94 -33.61 29.32
CA ALA A 332 48.08 -33.30 30.17
C ALA A 332 48.70 -34.56 30.80
N LEU A 333 47.88 -35.47 31.31
CA LEU A 333 48.35 -36.76 31.86
C LEU A 333 49.06 -37.61 30.81
N LEU A 334 48.52 -37.65 29.58
CA LEU A 334 49.16 -38.35 28.45
C LEU A 334 50.51 -37.72 28.08
N ALA A 335 50.64 -36.39 28.13
CA ALA A 335 51.90 -35.70 27.88
C ALA A 335 52.96 -36.04 28.94
N VAL A 336 52.58 -36.06 30.23
CA VAL A 336 53.47 -36.46 31.34
C VAL A 336 53.90 -37.94 31.25
N SER A 337 53.00 -38.83 30.79
CA SER A 337 53.34 -40.24 30.59
C SER A 337 54.32 -40.48 29.43
N LYS A 338 54.31 -39.60 28.42
CA LYS A 338 55.25 -39.66 27.29
C LYS A 338 56.65 -39.18 27.68
N THR A 339 56.76 -38.16 28.52
CA THR A 339 58.07 -37.69 29.01
C THR A 339 58.75 -38.69 29.95
N LYS A 340 57.98 -39.45 30.75
CA LYS A 340 58.52 -40.53 31.60
C LYS A 340 58.97 -41.80 30.85
N LYS A 341 58.67 -41.94 29.55
CA LYS A 341 59.13 -43.07 28.72
C LYS A 341 60.41 -42.78 27.93
N VAL A 342 60.90 -41.54 27.99
CA VAL A 342 62.07 -41.05 27.24
C VAL A 342 63.24 -40.71 28.16
N ALA A 343 63.03 -40.77 29.47
CA ALA A 343 64.07 -40.85 30.51
C ALA A 343 64.09 -42.29 31.03
#